data_AF-A0A7W7EJH8-F1
#
_entry.id   AF-A0A7W7EJH8-F1
#
_cell.length_a   1.000
_cell.length_b   1.000
_cell.length_c   1.000
_cell.angle_alpha   90.00
_cell.angle_beta   90.00
_cell.angle_gamma   90.00
#
_symmetry.space_group_name_H-M   'P 1'
#
loop_
_entity.id
_entity.type
_entity.pdbx_description
1 polymer ?
#
loop_
_entity_poly.entity_id
_entity_poly.type
_entity_poly.pdbx_seq_one_letter_code
_entity_poly.pdbx_strand_id
1 'polypeptide(L)' 'MRNKYLVHLYAKRVELESKLELHIARYCFGEGDVDDGTEAELRQRITEISDEIAVLESEHSY' A
#
# COMPACT_ATOMS: atom_id res chain seq x y z
N MET A 1 -10.03 -14.16 15.19
CA MET A 1 -8.79 -14.23 14.37
C MET A 1 -8.86 -13.31 13.16
N ARG A 2 -9.99 -13.23 12.42
CA ARG A 2 -10.19 -12.32 11.27
C ARG A 2 -9.97 -10.82 11.59
N ASN A 3 -10.37 -10.35 12.78
CA ASN A 3 -10.11 -8.96 13.21
C ASN A 3 -8.60 -8.65 13.36
N LYS A 4 -7.79 -9.58 13.89
CA LYS A 4 -6.33 -9.43 13.97
C LYS A 4 -5.68 -9.38 12.57
N TYR A 5 -6.23 -10.15 11.63
CA TYR A 5 -5.78 -10.14 10.25
C TYR A 5 -6.11 -8.81 9.55
N LEU A 6 -7.33 -8.30 9.73
CA LEU A 6 -7.73 -6.99 9.22
C LEU A 6 -6.86 -5.85 9.79
N VAL A 7 -6.56 -5.88 11.10
CA VAL A 7 -5.61 -4.96 11.73
C VAL A 7 -4.22 -5.05 11.10
N HIS A 8 -3.76 -6.27 10.79
CA HIS A 8 -2.47 -6.46 10.12
C HIS A 8 -2.47 -5.89 8.69
N LEU A 9 -3.55 -6.09 7.92
CA LEU A 9 -3.69 -5.53 6.57
C LEU A 9 -3.68 -4.00 6.59
N TYR A 10 -4.39 -3.36 7.52
CA TYR A 10 -4.33 -1.90 7.68
C TYR A 10 -2.93 -1.42 8.02
N ALA A 11 -2.26 -2.07 8.99
CA ALA A 11 -0.89 -1.72 9.34
C ALA A 11 0.06 -1.87 8.14
N LYS A 12 -0.14 -2.92 7.33
CA LYS A 12 0.65 -3.15 6.12
C LYS A 12 0.40 -2.10 5.04
N ARG A 13 -0.86 -1.68 4.85
CA ARG A 13 -1.20 -0.61 3.91
C ARG A 13 -0.50 0.70 4.28
N VAL A 14 -0.57 1.10 5.56
CA VAL A 14 0.09 2.31 6.06
C VAL A 14 1.61 2.26 5.88
N GLU A 15 2.23 1.10 6.11
CA GLU A 15 3.66 0.89 5.86
C GLU A 15 4.03 1.12 4.38
N LEU A 16 3.23 0.61 3.45
CA LEU A 16 3.45 0.75 2.02
C LEU A 16 3.19 2.19 1.52
N GLU A 17 2.13 2.83 2.02
CA GLU A 17 1.83 4.24 1.73
C GLU A 17 2.98 5.14 2.18
N SER A 18 3.53 4.91 3.38
CA SER A 18 4.69 5.64 3.89
C SER A 18 5.94 5.42 3.03
N LYS A 19 6.15 4.19 2.54
CA LYS A 19 7.26 3.87 1.63
C LYS A 19 7.11 4.58 0.29
N LEU A 20 5.89 4.62 -0.24
CA LEU A 20 5.58 5.32 -1.49
C LEU A 20 5.80 6.83 -1.33
N GLU A 21 5.34 7.42 -0.24
CA GLU A 21 5.56 8.84 0.05
C GLU A 21 7.06 9.17 0.14
N LEU A 22 7.83 8.37 0.87
CA LEU A 22 9.28 8.53 0.95
C LEU A 22 9.97 8.34 -0.41
N HIS A 23 9.50 7.39 -1.23
CA HIS A 23 10.01 7.18 -2.57
C HIS A 23 9.75 8.44 -3.41
N ILE A 24 8.49 8.88 -3.55
CA ILE A 24 8.12 10.09 -4.30
C ILE A 24 8.93 11.31 -3.82
N ALA A 25 9.06 11.51 -2.52
CA ALA A 25 9.81 12.63 -1.95
C ALA A 25 11.30 12.61 -2.32
N ARG A 26 11.92 11.44 -2.53
CA ARG A 26 13.30 11.32 -3.02
C ARG A 26 13.41 11.72 -4.49
N TYR A 27 12.43 11.38 -5.32
CA TYR A 27 12.44 11.73 -6.75
C TYR A 27 12.14 13.21 -7.00
N CYS A 28 11.53 13.93 -6.05
CA CYS A 28 11.28 15.37 -6.17
C CYS A 28 12.55 16.24 -6.31
N PHE A 29 13.77 15.71 -6.11
CA PHE A 29 15.01 16.48 -6.10
C PHE A 29 16.12 15.99 -7.07
N GLY A 30 15.87 14.97 -7.89
CA GLY A 30 16.89 14.35 -8.75
C GLY A 30 16.61 14.46 -10.25
N GLU A 31 17.42 15.23 -10.97
CA GLU A 31 17.49 15.16 -12.43
C GLU A 31 18.26 13.88 -12.83
N GLY A 32 17.58 12.73 -12.92
CA GLY A 32 18.13 11.59 -13.68
C GLY A 32 18.11 10.20 -13.06
N ASP A 33 17.19 9.88 -12.14
CA ASP A 33 17.00 8.48 -11.76
C ASP A 33 15.91 7.81 -12.60
N VAL A 34 16.29 6.68 -13.18
CA VAL A 34 15.42 5.78 -13.95
C VAL A 34 14.29 5.31 -13.03
N ASP A 35 13.04 5.44 -13.48
CA ASP A 35 11.91 4.75 -12.86
C ASP A 35 12.21 3.24 -12.89
N ASP A 36 12.63 2.70 -11.75
CA ASP A 36 13.00 1.30 -11.58
C ASP A 36 11.77 0.40 -11.37
N GLY A 37 10.57 0.98 -11.48
CA GLY A 37 9.30 0.31 -11.26
C GLY A 37 8.87 0.24 -9.79
N THR A 38 9.66 0.79 -8.86
CA THR A 38 9.34 0.75 -7.41
C THR A 38 8.02 1.48 -7.11
N GLU A 39 7.76 2.64 -7.71
CA GLU A 39 6.48 3.34 -7.52
C GLU A 39 5.31 2.47 -8.00
N ALA A 40 5.43 1.88 -9.19
CA ALA A 40 4.38 1.03 -9.76
C ALA A 40 4.12 -0.21 -8.89
N GLU A 41 5.16 -0.87 -8.40
CA GLU A 41 5.05 -2.02 -7.50
C GLU A 41 4.37 -1.64 -6.18
N LEU A 42 4.79 -0.53 -5.57
CA LEU A 42 4.19 -0.05 -4.32
C LEU A 42 2.71 0.27 -4.50
N ARG A 43 2.34 0.97 -5.58
CA ARG A 43 0.94 1.27 -5.92
C ARG A 43 0.13 0.00 -6.13
N GLN A 44 0.64 -0.95 -6.91
CA GLN A 44 -0.02 -2.23 -7.14
C GLN A 44 -0.29 -2.95 -5.81
N ARG A 45 0.72 -3.02 -4.95
CA ARG A 45 0.59 -3.72 -3.66
C ARG A 45 -0.39 -3.04 -2.70
N ILE A 46 -0.43 -1.70 -2.70
CA ILE A 46 -1.43 -0.93 -1.93
C ILE A 46 -2.85 -1.24 -2.43
N THR A 47 -3.06 -1.30 -3.75
CA THR A 47 -4.35 -1.65 -4.35
C THR A 47 -4.78 -3.05 -3.94
N GLU A 48 -3.92 -4.06 -4.08
CA GLU A 48 -4.23 -5.45 -3.70
C GLU A 48 -4.68 -5.57 -2.24
N ILE A 49 -3.96 -4.92 -1.31
CA ILE A 49 -4.31 -4.94 0.11
C ILE A 49 -5.62 -4.18 0.37
N SER A 50 -5.86 -3.08 -0.34
CA SER A 50 -7.08 -2.29 -0.19
C SER A 50 -8.31 -3.06 -0.66
N ASP A 51 -8.19 -3.80 -1.77
CA ASP A 51 -9.24 -4.67 -2.28
C ASP A 51 -9.53 -5.81 -1.30
N GLU A 52 -8.50 -6.43 -0.73
CA GLU A 52 -8.65 -7.48 0.27
C GLU A 52 -9.35 -6.97 1.55
N ILE A 53 -8.98 -5.79 2.04
CA ILE A 53 -9.65 -5.13 3.15
C ILE A 53 -11.14 -4.92 2.81
N ALA A 54 -11.45 -4.37 1.63
CA ALA A 54 -12.82 -4.10 1.22
C ALA A 54 -13.68 -5.37 1.16
N VAL A 55 -13.13 -6.47 0.66
CA VAL A 55 -13.78 -7.78 0.67
C VAL A 55 -14.07 -8.22 2.11
N LEU A 56 -13.07 -8.22 2.99
CA LEU A 56 -13.21 -8.66 4.37
C LEU A 56 -14.18 -7.80 5.20
N GLU A 57 -14.25 -6.49 4.92
CA GLU A 57 -15.20 -5.58 5.54
C GLU A 57 -16.62 -5.81 5.01
N SER A 58 -16.78 -6.04 3.70
CA SER A 58 -18.10 -6.34 3.12
C SER A 58 -18.68 -7.66 3.65
N GLU A 59 -17.83 -8.67 3.90
CA GLU A 59 -18.19 -9.93 4.56
C GLU A 59 -18.58 -9.77 6.03
N HIS A 60 -18.35 -8.61 6.65
CA HIS A 60 -18.77 -8.32 8.03
C HIS A 60 -20.13 -7.63 8.09
N SER A 61 -20.62 -7.10 6.97
CA SER A 61 -21.83 -6.28 6.93
C SER A 61 -23.12 -7.08 6.65
N TYR A 62 -23.05 -8.41 6.70
CA TYR A 62 -24.14 -9.36 6.40
C TYR A 62 -24.45 -10.28 7.59
#